data_AF-A0A356E2K7-F1
#
_entry.id   AF-A0A356E2K7-F1
#
_cell.length_a   1.000
_cell.length_b   1.000
_cell.length_c   1.000
_cell.angle_alpha   90.00
_cell.angle_beta   90.00
_cell.angle_gamma   90.00
#
_symmetry.space_group_name_H-M   'P 1'
#
loop_
_entity.id
_entity.type
_entity.pdbx_description
1 polymer ?
#
loop_
_entity_poly.entity_id
_entity_poly.type
_entity_poly.pdbx_seq_one_letter_code
_entity_poly.pdbx_strand_id
1 'polypeptide(L)'
;GSTFLDRLAIEGLADGLTRREIRNQLKQMFLDNRRMDNNFSLACSLLCGSLLGHPALEQANKDLVLGWLHGDKKIRMTSLRPLGMAPSRITKYNARNLLRSLAELVHLAGYNGLVVTVDDLDVMVDNSGMNPFHYTKMKREDTYESIRQFIDDIDTFSHFFVVFGFGRELIDNENAGLKAYQALWMRIQNEVVSDRINKFTDIIDLDAVAMQVYTPDMLVEMSQKLASFVQHINVETQPIDEQTARNLIKQAKLGGVSIPRLVNQATLGLLKDDAEEGQYELGV
;
A
#
# COMPACT_ATOMS: atom_id res chain seq x y z
N GLY A 1 -23.95 6.14 -21.04
CA GLY A 1 -24.84 5.30 -20.21
C GLY A 1 -25.81 6.19 -19.47
N SER A 2 -26.99 5.70 -19.10
CA SER A 2 -27.97 6.46 -18.32
C SER A 2 -27.44 6.71 -16.90
N THR A 3 -27.52 7.95 -16.44
CA THR A 3 -27.14 8.37 -15.08
C THR A 3 -28.22 8.01 -14.06
N PHE A 4 -27.91 8.13 -12.77
CA PHE A 4 -28.91 7.95 -11.72
C PHE A 4 -30.09 8.90 -11.88
N LEU A 5 -29.81 10.18 -12.18
CA LEU A 5 -30.85 11.17 -12.42
C LEU A 5 -31.68 10.87 -13.67
N ASP A 6 -31.09 10.30 -14.73
CA ASP A 6 -31.86 9.86 -15.90
C ASP A 6 -32.85 8.75 -15.54
N ARG A 7 -32.48 7.84 -14.63
CA ARG A 7 -33.39 6.81 -14.12
C ARG A 7 -34.53 7.41 -13.29
N LEU A 8 -34.21 8.35 -12.41
CA LEU A 8 -35.24 9.09 -11.66
C LEU A 8 -36.15 9.90 -12.58
N ALA A 9 -35.64 10.39 -13.72
CA ALA A 9 -36.45 11.13 -14.68
C ALA A 9 -37.52 10.23 -15.34
N ILE A 10 -37.19 8.96 -15.61
CA ILE A 10 -38.16 7.96 -16.12
C ILE A 10 -39.31 7.77 -15.13
N GLU A 11 -39.03 7.84 -13.83
CA GLU A 11 -40.02 7.71 -12.75
C GLU A 11 -40.70 9.04 -12.37
N GLY A 12 -40.37 10.14 -13.06
CA GLY A 12 -40.92 11.48 -12.75
C GLY A 12 -40.37 12.12 -11.47
N LEU A 13 -39.27 11.58 -10.91
CA LEU A 13 -38.65 12.00 -9.65
C LEU A 13 -37.41 12.89 -9.83
N ALA A 14 -37.01 13.25 -11.06
CA ALA A 14 -35.85 14.12 -11.32
C ALA A 14 -36.13 15.63 -11.10
N ASP A 15 -36.79 15.95 -9.99
CA ASP A 15 -37.27 17.28 -9.66
C ASP A 15 -36.19 18.17 -8.98
N GLY A 16 -36.58 19.41 -8.67
CA GLY A 16 -35.69 20.37 -7.99
C GLY A 16 -35.28 19.94 -6.59
N LEU A 17 -36.15 19.21 -5.87
CA LEU A 17 -35.86 18.71 -4.52
C LEU A 17 -34.79 17.61 -4.58
N THR A 18 -34.92 16.66 -5.49
CA THR A 18 -33.93 15.59 -5.69
C THR A 18 -32.57 16.15 -6.09
N ARG A 19 -32.52 17.12 -7.01
CA ARG A 19 -31.26 17.78 -7.40
C ARG A 19 -30.62 18.53 -6.23
N ARG A 20 -31.43 19.17 -5.38
CA ARG A 20 -30.95 19.82 -4.16
C ARG A 20 -30.41 18.79 -3.17
N GLU A 21 -31.09 17.67 -3.01
CA GLU A 21 -30.67 16.59 -2.12
C GLU A 21 -29.35 15.96 -2.56
N ILE A 22 -29.18 15.66 -3.85
CA ILE A 22 -27.90 15.19 -4.41
C ILE A 22 -26.77 16.17 -4.06
N ARG A 23 -26.97 17.48 -4.29
CA ARG A 23 -25.96 18.48 -3.95
C ARG A 23 -25.64 18.55 -2.45
N ASN A 24 -26.66 18.43 -1.59
CA ASN A 24 -26.47 18.43 -0.15
C ASN A 24 -25.66 17.22 0.31
N GLN A 25 -25.96 16.02 -0.21
CA GLN A 25 -25.20 14.82 0.12
C GLN A 25 -23.77 14.88 -0.39
N LEU A 26 -23.54 15.32 -1.63
CA LEU A 26 -22.19 15.51 -2.16
C LEU A 26 -21.40 16.53 -1.33
N LYS A 27 -22.04 17.62 -0.89
CA LYS A 27 -21.41 18.60 -0.01
C LYS A 27 -21.06 17.97 1.34
N GLN A 28 -22.00 17.31 1.99
CA GLN A 28 -21.79 16.70 3.31
C GLN A 28 -20.71 15.61 3.27
N MET A 29 -20.71 14.78 2.22
CA MET A 29 -19.76 13.67 2.07
C MET A 29 -18.34 14.13 1.75
N PHE A 30 -18.18 15.14 0.90
CA PHE A 30 -16.87 15.57 0.41
C PHE A 30 -16.45 16.94 0.92
N LEU A 31 -17.24 17.98 0.67
CA LEU A 31 -16.84 19.37 0.89
C LEU A 31 -16.78 19.75 2.38
N ASP A 32 -17.65 19.16 3.20
CA ASP A 32 -17.66 19.35 4.65
C ASP A 32 -16.72 18.36 5.37
N ASN A 33 -16.12 17.40 4.64
CA ASN A 33 -15.21 16.40 5.21
C ASN A 33 -13.79 16.96 5.42
N ARG A 34 -13.47 17.30 6.67
CA ARG A 34 -12.17 17.86 7.09
C ARG A 34 -11.00 16.89 6.96
N ARG A 35 -11.27 15.59 6.74
CA ARG A 35 -10.23 14.58 6.52
C ARG A 35 -9.70 14.58 5.09
N MET A 36 -10.33 15.32 4.18
CA MET A 36 -9.91 15.43 2.79
C MET A 36 -9.24 16.78 2.51
N ASP A 37 -8.29 16.79 1.58
CA ASP A 37 -7.77 18.01 0.97
C ASP A 37 -8.86 18.70 0.14
N ASN A 38 -8.88 20.03 0.14
CA ASN A 38 -9.93 20.83 -0.51
C ASN A 38 -10.02 20.58 -2.03
N ASN A 39 -8.89 20.44 -2.73
CA ASN A 39 -8.93 20.18 -4.16
C ASN A 39 -9.36 18.73 -4.43
N PHE A 40 -8.89 17.79 -3.60
CA PHE A 40 -9.27 16.38 -3.73
C PHE A 40 -10.77 16.16 -3.45
N SER A 41 -11.31 16.78 -2.40
CA SER A 41 -12.73 16.68 -2.06
C SER A 41 -13.63 17.29 -3.14
N LEU A 42 -13.23 18.43 -3.70
CA LEU A 42 -13.94 19.04 -4.81
C LEU A 42 -13.88 18.18 -6.08
N ALA A 43 -12.73 17.58 -6.39
CA ALA A 43 -12.60 16.62 -7.49
C ALA A 43 -13.54 15.42 -7.31
N CYS A 44 -13.58 14.81 -6.11
CA CYS A 44 -14.51 13.73 -5.81
C CYS A 44 -15.98 14.16 -5.95
N SER A 45 -16.35 15.32 -5.41
CA SER A 45 -17.70 15.87 -5.51
C SER A 45 -18.15 16.07 -6.97
N LEU A 46 -17.28 16.64 -7.81
CA LEU A 46 -17.55 16.85 -9.24
C LEU A 46 -17.69 15.52 -10.00
N LEU A 47 -16.79 14.57 -9.76
CA LEU A 47 -16.80 13.26 -10.43
C LEU A 47 -18.01 12.42 -9.99
N CYS A 48 -18.30 12.35 -8.69
CA CYS A 48 -19.49 11.67 -8.16
C CYS A 48 -20.77 12.33 -8.66
N GLY A 49 -20.85 13.67 -8.65
CA GLY A 49 -21.99 14.39 -9.20
C GLY A 49 -22.20 14.11 -10.69
N SER A 50 -21.13 14.07 -11.48
CA SER A 50 -21.19 13.68 -12.90
C SER A 50 -21.74 12.27 -13.09
N LEU A 51 -21.33 11.30 -12.26
CA LEU A 51 -21.84 9.93 -12.29
C LEU A 51 -23.33 9.85 -11.92
N LEU A 52 -23.76 10.64 -10.93
CA LEU A 52 -25.16 10.73 -10.51
C LEU A 52 -26.03 11.50 -11.51
N GLY A 53 -25.43 12.32 -12.38
CA GLY A 53 -26.12 13.19 -13.34
C GLY A 53 -26.36 14.62 -12.82
N HIS A 54 -25.87 14.98 -11.64
CA HIS A 54 -25.93 16.34 -11.10
C HIS A 54 -24.84 16.63 -10.04
N PRO A 55 -24.09 17.75 -10.14
CA PRO A 55 -24.03 18.66 -11.29
C PRO A 55 -23.52 17.97 -12.55
N ALA A 56 -23.98 18.43 -13.72
CA ALA A 56 -23.46 17.95 -14.99
C ALA A 56 -22.03 18.45 -15.17
N LEU A 57 -21.13 17.56 -15.56
CA LEU A 57 -19.73 17.88 -15.85
C LEU A 57 -19.44 17.50 -17.30
N GLU A 58 -19.01 18.48 -18.08
CA GLU A 58 -18.59 18.25 -19.46
C GLU A 58 -17.41 17.28 -19.52
N GLN A 59 -17.32 16.49 -20.60
CA GLN A 59 -16.28 15.47 -20.73
C GLN A 59 -14.86 16.07 -20.64
N ALA A 60 -14.62 17.23 -21.26
CA ALA A 60 -13.34 17.92 -21.17
C ALA A 60 -12.95 18.30 -19.73
N ASN A 61 -13.93 18.72 -18.91
CA ASN A 61 -13.70 19.03 -17.50
C ASN A 61 -13.50 17.77 -16.66
N LYS A 62 -14.19 16.67 -16.99
CA LYS A 62 -13.96 15.36 -16.36
C LYS A 62 -12.54 14.86 -16.62
N ASP A 63 -12.10 14.92 -17.88
CA ASP A 63 -10.74 14.51 -18.27
C ASP A 63 -9.68 15.41 -17.61
N LEU A 64 -9.97 16.71 -17.47
CA LEU A 64 -9.11 17.64 -16.76
C LEU A 64 -8.97 17.28 -15.27
N VAL A 65 -10.06 16.96 -14.57
CA VAL A 65 -10.02 16.56 -13.15
C VAL A 65 -9.29 15.23 -12.99
N LEU A 66 -9.58 14.24 -13.83
CA LEU A 66 -8.92 12.93 -13.79
C LEU A 66 -7.43 13.03 -14.09
N GLY A 67 -7.04 13.81 -15.11
CA GLY A 67 -5.64 14.04 -15.41
C GLY A 67 -4.92 14.79 -14.29
N TRP A 68 -5.60 15.69 -13.56
CA TRP A 68 -5.01 16.36 -12.39
C TRP A 68 -4.77 15.38 -11.25
N LEU A 69 -5.74 14.49 -10.96
CA LEU A 69 -5.58 13.39 -9.98
C LEU A 69 -4.44 12.45 -10.36
N HIS A 70 -4.26 12.17 -11.66
CA HIS A 70 -3.14 11.40 -12.19
C HIS A 70 -1.79 12.16 -12.11
N GLY A 71 -1.79 13.46 -11.81
CA GLY A 71 -0.58 14.29 -11.79
C GLY A 71 -0.02 14.56 -13.19
N ASP A 72 -0.85 14.59 -14.23
CA ASP A 72 -0.40 14.87 -15.60
C ASP A 72 0.27 16.24 -15.70
N LYS A 73 1.55 16.23 -16.11
CA LYS A 73 2.36 17.43 -16.25
C LYS A 73 1.83 18.38 -17.33
N LYS A 74 1.10 17.87 -18.33
CA LYS A 74 0.56 18.63 -19.46
C LYS A 74 -0.61 19.54 -19.07
N ILE A 75 -1.24 19.32 -17.92
CA ILE A 75 -2.36 20.14 -17.48
C ILE A 75 -1.89 21.55 -17.11
N ARG A 76 -2.55 22.55 -17.68
CA ARG A 76 -2.35 23.95 -17.35
C ARG A 76 -3.11 24.29 -16.08
N MET A 77 -2.42 24.55 -14.97
CA MET A 77 -3.05 24.77 -13.66
C MET A 77 -4.16 25.84 -13.62
N THR A 78 -4.09 26.86 -14.47
CA THR A 78 -5.14 27.88 -14.54
C THR A 78 -6.49 27.36 -15.06
N SER A 79 -6.52 26.23 -15.78
CA SER A 79 -7.77 25.61 -16.24
C SER A 79 -8.56 24.96 -15.12
N LEU A 80 -7.99 24.81 -13.92
CA LEU A 80 -8.68 24.26 -12.74
C LEU A 80 -9.60 25.30 -12.07
N ARG A 81 -9.32 26.60 -12.23
CA ARG A 81 -10.07 27.68 -11.57
C ARG A 81 -11.56 27.71 -11.90
N PRO A 82 -12.00 27.53 -13.17
CA PRO A 82 -13.43 27.46 -13.51
C PRO A 82 -14.17 26.33 -12.80
N LEU A 83 -13.46 25.28 -12.37
CA LEU A 83 -14.02 24.17 -11.59
C LEU A 83 -14.03 24.45 -10.08
N GLY A 84 -13.62 25.63 -9.64
CA GLY A 84 -13.49 26.01 -8.22
C GLY A 84 -12.23 25.46 -7.55
N MET A 85 -11.40 24.72 -8.26
CA MET A 85 -10.17 24.13 -7.74
C MET A 85 -9.02 25.15 -7.72
N ALA A 86 -8.20 25.10 -6.67
CA ALA A 86 -6.99 25.90 -6.57
C ALA A 86 -5.98 25.45 -7.65
N PRO A 87 -5.29 26.38 -8.34
CA PRO A 87 -4.37 26.08 -9.43
C PRO A 87 -3.02 25.55 -8.91
N SER A 88 -3.03 24.37 -8.28
CA SER A 88 -1.86 23.74 -7.66
C SER A 88 -1.60 22.35 -8.25
N ARG A 89 -0.32 21.99 -8.36
CA ARG A 89 0.11 20.65 -8.77
C ARG A 89 0.17 19.71 -7.57
N ILE A 90 0.05 18.42 -7.85
CA ILE A 90 0.46 17.37 -6.93
C ILE A 90 2.00 17.31 -6.94
N THR A 91 2.60 17.42 -5.77
CA THR A 91 4.05 17.44 -5.54
C THR A 91 4.38 16.66 -4.27
N LYS A 92 5.66 16.43 -3.98
CA LYS A 92 6.07 15.78 -2.72
C LYS A 92 5.56 16.49 -1.45
N TYR A 93 5.27 17.79 -1.53
CA TYR A 93 4.86 18.60 -0.38
C TYR A 93 3.38 18.45 -0.01
N ASN A 94 2.51 18.06 -0.96
CA ASN A 94 1.07 17.86 -0.71
C ASN A 94 0.60 16.42 -1.01
N ALA A 95 1.44 15.57 -1.60
CA ALA A 95 1.11 14.19 -1.90
C ALA A 95 0.59 13.43 -0.66
N ARG A 96 1.14 13.70 0.52
CA ARG A 96 0.67 13.11 1.78
C ARG A 96 -0.79 13.46 2.10
N ASN A 97 -1.19 14.71 1.91
CA ASN A 97 -2.57 15.14 2.10
C ASN A 97 -3.53 14.48 1.10
N LEU A 98 -3.07 14.23 -0.12
CA LEU A 98 -3.86 13.52 -1.14
C LEU A 98 -3.95 12.03 -0.83
N LEU A 99 -2.88 11.41 -0.35
CA LEU A 99 -2.90 10.01 0.09
C LEU A 99 -3.86 9.82 1.27
N ARG A 100 -3.86 10.75 2.23
CA ARG A 100 -4.85 10.79 3.31
C ARG A 100 -6.28 10.92 2.79
N SER A 101 -6.50 11.78 1.81
CA SER A 101 -7.80 11.95 1.16
C SER A 101 -8.24 10.70 0.40
N LEU A 102 -7.30 9.97 -0.19
CA LEU A 102 -7.55 8.69 -0.86
C LEU A 102 -7.95 7.61 0.15
N ALA A 103 -7.25 7.50 1.28
CA ALA A 103 -7.60 6.55 2.33
C ALA A 103 -9.02 6.81 2.88
N GLU A 104 -9.36 8.09 3.11
CA GLU A 104 -10.71 8.50 3.50
C GLU A 104 -11.75 8.17 2.42
N LEU A 105 -11.44 8.41 1.13
CA LEU A 105 -12.34 8.06 0.03
C LEU A 105 -12.60 6.56 -0.05
N VAL A 106 -11.58 5.73 0.15
CA VAL A 106 -11.70 4.26 0.20
C VAL A 106 -12.60 3.85 1.36
N HIS A 107 -12.47 4.51 2.51
CA HIS A 107 -13.34 4.27 3.65
C HIS A 107 -14.80 4.67 3.38
N LEU A 108 -15.02 5.86 2.79
CA LEU A 108 -16.35 6.33 2.37
C LEU A 108 -17.01 5.40 1.34
N ALA A 109 -16.21 4.71 0.51
CA ALA A 109 -16.70 3.72 -0.45
C ALA A 109 -17.15 2.39 0.22
N GLY A 110 -17.01 2.26 1.55
CA GLY A 110 -17.47 1.11 2.33
C GLY A 110 -16.36 0.11 2.69
N TYR A 111 -15.10 0.39 2.38
CA TYR A 111 -13.97 -0.45 2.78
C TYR A 111 -13.41 -0.03 4.16
N ASN A 112 -12.60 -0.88 4.78
CA ASN A 112 -12.01 -0.57 6.10
C ASN A 112 -10.85 0.44 6.02
N GLY A 113 -10.23 0.58 4.86
CA GLY A 113 -9.09 1.47 4.64
C GLY A 113 -8.19 1.01 3.50
N LEU A 114 -7.02 1.63 3.42
CA LEU A 114 -6.01 1.39 2.40
C LEU A 114 -4.79 0.70 3.02
N VAL A 115 -4.35 -0.41 2.43
CA VAL A 115 -3.08 -1.07 2.74
C VAL A 115 -2.09 -0.77 1.62
N VAL A 116 -0.91 -0.27 1.97
CA VAL A 116 0.20 -0.01 1.04
C VAL A 116 1.40 -0.83 1.45
N THR A 117 1.94 -1.62 0.53
CA THR A 117 3.19 -2.36 0.73
C THR A 117 4.25 -1.78 -0.20
N VAL A 118 5.40 -1.42 0.35
CA VAL A 118 6.57 -0.95 -0.39
C VAL A 118 7.68 -1.95 -0.13
N ASP A 119 8.19 -2.57 -1.19
CA ASP A 119 9.27 -3.56 -1.09
C ASP A 119 10.62 -2.94 -1.48
N ASP A 120 11.71 -3.64 -1.17
CA ASP A 120 13.09 -3.29 -1.54
C ASP A 120 13.54 -1.88 -1.13
N LEU A 121 13.15 -1.40 0.06
CA LEU A 121 13.55 -0.07 0.54
C LEU A 121 15.07 0.04 0.80
N ASP A 122 15.78 -1.08 0.90
CA ASP A 122 17.24 -1.15 0.94
C ASP A 122 17.95 -0.67 -0.34
N VAL A 123 17.23 -0.50 -1.46
CA VAL A 123 17.73 0.18 -2.67
C VAL A 123 18.32 1.57 -2.37
N MET A 124 17.89 2.19 -1.26
CA MET A 124 18.35 3.49 -0.80
C MET A 124 19.81 3.49 -0.30
N VAL A 125 20.34 2.34 0.11
CA VAL A 125 21.73 2.16 0.56
C VAL A 125 22.58 1.39 -0.43
N ASP A 126 21.99 0.85 -1.50
CA ASP A 126 22.72 0.14 -2.54
C ASP A 126 23.59 1.09 -3.39
N ASN A 127 24.90 0.83 -3.36
CA ASN A 127 25.91 1.55 -4.14
C ASN A 127 26.44 0.70 -5.31
N SER A 128 25.83 -0.44 -5.60
CA SER A 128 26.21 -1.32 -6.69
C SER A 128 26.00 -0.61 -8.04
N GLY A 129 26.97 -0.69 -8.94
CA GLY A 129 26.82 -0.13 -10.30
C GLY A 129 25.78 -0.86 -11.15
N MET A 130 25.16 -1.92 -10.63
CA MET A 130 24.06 -2.65 -11.25
C MET A 130 22.68 -2.06 -10.89
N ASN A 131 22.60 -1.21 -9.88
CA ASN A 131 21.36 -0.54 -9.51
C ASN A 131 21.04 0.59 -10.50
N PRO A 132 19.96 0.48 -11.28
CA PRO A 132 19.57 1.54 -12.21
C PRO A 132 19.10 2.82 -11.48
N PHE A 133 18.80 2.72 -10.17
CA PHE A 133 18.28 3.79 -9.34
C PHE A 133 19.28 4.19 -8.24
N HIS A 134 20.22 5.08 -8.57
CA HIS A 134 21.12 5.66 -7.58
C HIS A 134 20.47 6.83 -6.83
N TYR A 135 20.26 6.64 -5.53
CA TYR A 135 19.69 7.66 -4.65
C TYR A 135 20.78 8.53 -4.03
N THR A 136 20.68 9.84 -4.25
CA THR A 136 21.54 10.80 -3.54
C THR A 136 21.17 10.86 -2.05
N LYS A 137 22.13 11.27 -1.21
CA LYS A 137 21.89 11.50 0.23
C LYS A 137 20.62 12.33 0.49
N MET A 138 20.44 13.41 -0.27
CA MET A 138 19.26 14.28 -0.14
C MET A 138 17.94 13.55 -0.44
N LYS A 139 17.90 12.69 -1.47
CA LYS A 139 16.69 11.91 -1.79
C LYS A 139 16.40 10.85 -0.76
N ARG A 140 17.44 10.30 -0.15
CA ARG A 140 17.32 9.36 0.96
C ARG A 140 16.77 10.01 2.22
N GLU A 141 17.31 11.16 2.60
CA GLU A 141 16.79 11.93 3.74
C GLU A 141 15.35 12.40 3.49
N ASP A 142 15.00 12.84 2.28
CA ASP A 142 13.61 13.16 1.88
C ASP A 142 12.66 11.95 2.10
N THR A 143 13.14 10.73 1.81
CA THR A 143 12.35 9.50 1.95
C THR A 143 12.17 9.14 3.41
N TYR A 144 13.24 9.18 4.21
CA TYR A 144 13.16 8.94 5.65
C TYR A 144 12.30 9.99 6.38
N GLU A 145 12.36 11.25 5.96
CA GLU A 145 11.46 12.30 6.44
C GLU A 145 10.00 11.98 6.10
N SER A 146 9.73 11.46 4.90
CA SER A 146 8.36 11.07 4.51
C SER A 146 7.82 9.93 5.38
N ILE A 147 8.65 8.93 5.68
CA ILE A 147 8.29 7.82 6.59
C ILE A 147 8.03 8.37 8.00
N ARG A 148 8.92 9.23 8.51
CA ARG A 148 8.79 9.87 9.82
C ARG A 148 7.48 10.66 9.94
N GLN A 149 7.11 11.37 8.89
CA GLN A 149 5.86 12.14 8.84
C GLN A 149 4.61 11.27 8.89
N PHE A 150 4.66 10.03 8.36
CA PHE A 150 3.53 9.09 8.53
C PHE A 150 3.34 8.71 9.99
N ILE A 151 4.42 8.51 10.73
CA ILE A 151 4.37 8.18 12.16
C ILE A 151 3.87 9.37 12.98
N ASP A 152 4.31 10.58 12.66
CA ASP A 152 3.86 11.79 13.36
C ASP A 152 2.38 12.12 13.12
N ASP A 153 1.86 11.83 11.93
CA ASP A 153 0.52 12.22 11.53
C ASP A 153 -0.55 11.16 11.87
N ILE A 154 -0.24 10.15 12.70
CA ILE A 154 -1.17 9.06 13.04
C ILE A 154 -2.54 9.53 13.55
N ASP A 155 -2.59 10.66 14.26
CA ASP A 155 -3.83 11.24 14.78
C ASP A 155 -4.73 11.82 13.68
N THR A 156 -4.14 12.20 12.54
CA THR A 156 -4.85 12.85 11.43
C THR A 156 -4.99 11.96 10.21
N PHE A 157 -4.19 10.88 10.13
CA PHE A 157 -4.12 9.96 9.02
C PHE A 157 -4.80 8.62 9.37
N SER A 158 -6.13 8.62 9.30
CA SER A 158 -6.94 7.43 9.59
C SER A 158 -7.06 6.48 8.39
N HIS A 159 -7.47 5.23 8.64
CA HIS A 159 -7.81 4.23 7.62
C HIS A 159 -6.66 3.87 6.67
N PHE A 160 -5.42 3.94 7.16
CA PHE A 160 -4.22 3.71 6.38
C PHE A 160 -3.27 2.80 7.13
N PHE A 161 -2.76 1.79 6.43
CA PHE A 161 -1.72 0.91 6.94
C PHE A 161 -0.63 0.78 5.87
N VAL A 162 0.62 1.00 6.26
CA VAL A 162 1.77 0.91 5.36
C VAL A 162 2.81 -0.05 5.92
N VAL A 163 3.34 -0.91 5.06
CA VAL A 163 4.42 -1.85 5.38
C VAL A 163 5.58 -1.59 4.44
N PHE A 164 6.77 -1.44 5.00
CA PHE A 164 8.02 -1.31 4.26
C PHE A 164 8.83 -2.59 4.42
N GLY A 165 9.07 -3.29 3.31
CA GLY A 165 10.02 -4.39 3.21
C GLY A 165 11.41 -3.85 2.86
N PHE A 166 12.44 -4.40 3.51
CA PHE A 166 13.84 -4.09 3.23
C PHE A 166 14.75 -5.19 3.78
N GLY A 167 15.91 -5.34 3.15
CA GLY A 167 17.00 -6.14 3.67
C GLY A 167 17.75 -5.49 4.84
N ARG A 168 18.54 -6.31 5.53
CA ARG A 168 19.19 -5.96 6.81
C ARG A 168 20.22 -4.83 6.66
N GLU A 169 20.80 -4.68 5.48
CA GLU A 169 21.73 -3.60 5.13
C GLU A 169 21.16 -2.20 5.40
N LEU A 170 19.84 -2.00 5.29
CA LEU A 170 19.21 -0.72 5.59
C LEU A 170 19.26 -0.36 7.09
N ILE A 171 19.39 -1.36 7.97
CA ILE A 171 19.52 -1.19 9.43
C ILE A 171 20.99 -1.17 9.86
N ASP A 172 21.82 -2.01 9.24
CA ASP A 172 23.22 -2.19 9.64
C ASP A 172 24.12 -1.06 9.11
N ASN A 173 23.73 -0.38 8.03
CA ASN A 173 24.48 0.75 7.49
C ASN A 173 24.28 2.03 8.34
N GLU A 174 25.24 2.34 9.22
CA GLU A 174 25.18 3.53 10.08
C GLU A 174 25.27 4.87 9.33
N ASN A 175 25.83 4.89 8.13
CA ASN A 175 26.10 6.12 7.37
C ASN A 175 24.95 6.51 6.43
N ALA A 176 24.21 5.53 5.92
CA ALA A 176 23.17 5.73 4.92
C ALA A 176 21.84 5.07 5.29
N GLY A 177 21.82 4.09 6.18
CA GLY A 177 20.62 3.39 6.61
C GLY A 177 19.69 4.24 7.49
N LEU A 178 18.67 3.60 8.06
CA LEU A 178 17.65 4.28 8.87
C LEU A 178 18.24 4.98 10.11
N LYS A 179 19.28 4.38 10.71
CA LYS A 179 20.00 4.94 11.88
C LYS A 179 20.70 6.27 11.56
N ALA A 180 21.07 6.51 10.31
CA ALA A 180 21.72 7.74 9.88
C ALA A 180 20.78 8.95 9.99
N TYR A 181 19.46 8.73 9.95
CA TYR A 181 18.45 9.77 10.08
C TYR A 181 17.76 9.72 11.44
N GLN A 182 18.40 10.37 12.42
CA GLN A 182 18.04 10.31 13.83
C GLN A 182 16.58 10.62 14.13
N ALA A 183 15.97 11.57 13.42
CA ALA A 183 14.57 11.94 13.66
C ALA A 183 13.59 10.79 13.40
N LEU A 184 13.85 9.95 12.40
CA LEU A 184 13.09 8.73 12.16
C LEU A 184 13.50 7.63 13.15
N TRP A 185 14.81 7.41 13.33
CA TRP A 185 15.33 6.35 14.20
C TRP A 185 14.78 6.44 15.62
N MET A 186 14.70 7.65 16.20
CA MET A 186 14.17 7.87 17.55
C MET A 186 12.69 7.48 17.72
N ARG A 187 11.93 7.31 16.62
CA ARG A 187 10.53 6.88 16.64
C ARG A 187 10.36 5.38 16.46
N ILE A 188 11.21 4.75 15.65
CA ILE A 188 11.08 3.33 15.27
C ILE A 188 11.98 2.40 16.07
N GLN A 189 12.94 2.94 16.82
CA GLN A 189 13.86 2.12 17.62
C GLN A 189 13.12 1.43 18.77
N ASN A 190 13.51 0.20 19.06
CA ASN A 190 13.00 -0.51 20.23
C ASN A 190 13.73 -0.03 21.49
N GLU A 191 12.97 0.55 22.43
CA GLU A 191 13.50 0.90 23.76
C GLU A 191 13.70 -0.35 24.64
N VAL A 192 12.86 -1.37 24.43
CA VAL A 192 12.91 -2.63 25.19
C VAL A 192 13.52 -3.71 24.32
N VAL A 193 14.75 -4.09 24.65
CA VAL A 193 15.47 -5.19 24.00
C VAL A 193 15.33 -6.44 24.86
N SER A 194 14.86 -7.53 24.27
CA SER A 194 14.74 -8.83 24.93
C SER A 194 15.05 -9.97 23.95
N ASP A 195 15.38 -11.15 24.48
CA ASP A 195 15.60 -12.34 23.65
C ASP A 195 14.32 -12.81 22.95
N ARG A 196 13.14 -12.46 23.49
CA ARG A 196 11.85 -12.75 22.86
C ARG A 196 11.48 -11.66 21.87
N ILE A 197 10.87 -12.07 20.76
CA ILE A 197 10.33 -11.13 19.78
C ILE A 197 9.24 -10.28 20.41
N ASN A 198 9.45 -8.97 20.33
CA ASN A 198 8.42 -7.99 20.61
C ASN A 198 7.43 -7.95 19.45
N LYS A 199 6.17 -8.29 19.68
CA LYS A 199 5.11 -8.25 18.66
C LYS A 199 4.54 -6.85 18.43
N PHE A 200 4.94 -5.89 19.26
CA PHE A 200 4.50 -4.49 19.21
C PHE A 200 5.60 -3.54 18.71
N THR A 201 6.68 -4.09 18.15
CA THR A 201 7.75 -3.33 17.50
C THR A 201 7.28 -2.77 16.17
N ASP A 202 7.78 -1.59 15.79
CA ASP A 202 7.58 -1.02 14.46
C ASP A 202 8.40 -1.76 13.38
N ILE A 203 9.52 -2.38 13.79
CA ILE A 203 10.40 -3.13 12.89
C ILE A 203 10.46 -4.59 13.37
N ILE A 204 10.03 -5.51 12.50
CA ILE A 204 10.02 -6.94 12.77
C ILE A 204 11.14 -7.61 11.95
N ASP A 205 12.07 -8.26 12.64
CA ASP A 205 13.05 -9.15 12.03
C ASP A 205 12.39 -10.50 11.71
N LEU A 206 12.18 -10.77 10.42
CA LEU A 206 11.51 -11.99 9.95
C LEU A 206 12.35 -13.25 10.18
N ASP A 207 13.68 -13.15 10.24
CA ASP A 207 14.56 -14.28 10.55
C ASP A 207 14.48 -14.63 12.03
N ALA A 208 14.42 -13.62 12.90
CA ALA A 208 14.13 -13.83 14.31
C ALA A 208 12.77 -14.52 14.49
N VAL A 209 11.73 -14.05 13.79
CA VAL A 209 10.38 -14.68 13.80
C VAL A 209 10.44 -16.12 13.32
N ALA A 210 11.17 -16.38 12.23
CA ALA A 210 11.45 -17.71 11.71
C ALA A 210 11.99 -18.65 12.79
N MET A 211 12.92 -18.16 13.61
CA MET A 211 13.59 -18.96 14.65
C MET A 211 12.76 -19.19 15.93
N GLN A 212 11.90 -18.25 16.32
CA GLN A 212 11.23 -18.29 17.63
C GLN A 212 9.74 -18.66 17.58
N VAL A 213 9.07 -18.38 16.47
CA VAL A 213 7.60 -18.47 16.38
C VAL A 213 7.16 -19.72 15.63
N TYR A 214 7.85 -20.09 14.55
CA TYR A 214 7.43 -21.19 13.71
C TYR A 214 7.75 -22.54 14.34
N THR A 215 6.71 -23.32 14.60
CA THR A 215 6.79 -24.70 15.07
C THR A 215 6.40 -25.66 13.94
N PRO A 216 6.86 -26.93 13.95
CA PRO A 216 6.45 -27.92 12.96
C PRO A 216 4.93 -28.03 12.83
N ASP A 217 4.21 -28.01 13.96
CA ASP A 217 2.74 -28.10 13.98
C ASP A 217 2.09 -26.92 13.27
N MET A 218 2.61 -25.70 13.45
CA MET A 218 2.13 -24.51 12.74
C MET A 218 2.37 -24.60 11.24
N LEU A 219 3.52 -25.15 10.82
CA LEU A 219 3.83 -25.33 9.40
C LEU A 219 2.87 -26.32 8.73
N VAL A 220 2.56 -27.42 9.41
CA VAL A 220 1.55 -28.39 8.97
C VAL A 220 0.18 -27.71 8.87
N GLU A 221 -0.23 -26.94 9.89
CA GLU A 221 -1.49 -26.19 9.88
C GLU A 221 -1.56 -25.18 8.72
N MET A 222 -0.48 -24.44 8.47
CA MET A 222 -0.38 -23.50 7.34
C MET A 222 -0.56 -24.21 6.00
N SER A 223 0.11 -25.36 5.83
CA SER A 223 0.01 -26.18 4.61
C SER A 223 -1.40 -26.74 4.42
N GLN A 224 -2.04 -27.25 5.47
CA GLN A 224 -3.43 -27.73 5.42
C GLN A 224 -4.41 -26.63 5.03
N LYS A 225 -4.27 -25.44 5.63
CA LYS A 225 -5.09 -24.27 5.29
C LYS A 225 -4.91 -23.87 3.82
N LEU A 226 -3.66 -23.80 3.34
CA LEU A 226 -3.37 -23.50 1.95
C LEU A 226 -4.00 -24.55 1.01
N ALA A 227 -3.79 -25.84 1.27
CA ALA A 227 -4.35 -26.92 0.48
C ALA A 227 -5.87 -26.84 0.41
N SER A 228 -6.54 -26.56 1.54
CA SER A 228 -7.99 -26.41 1.59
C SER A 228 -8.50 -25.26 0.71
N PHE A 229 -7.78 -24.14 0.66
CA PHE A 229 -8.16 -22.99 -0.16
C PHE A 229 -7.90 -23.27 -1.65
N VAL A 230 -6.75 -23.86 -1.97
CA VAL A 230 -6.29 -24.08 -3.34
C VAL A 230 -7.04 -25.23 -4.04
N GLN A 231 -7.54 -26.22 -3.30
CA GLN A 231 -8.42 -27.26 -3.85
C GLN A 231 -9.69 -26.69 -4.52
N HIS A 232 -10.17 -25.51 -4.08
CA HIS A 232 -11.30 -24.83 -4.72
C HIS A 232 -10.97 -24.31 -6.13
N ILE A 233 -9.69 -24.34 -6.54
CA ILE A 233 -9.16 -23.79 -7.80
C ILE A 233 -8.58 -24.93 -8.69
N ASN A 234 -8.86 -26.20 -8.39
CA ASN A 234 -8.41 -27.38 -9.15
C ASN A 234 -6.87 -27.52 -9.30
N VAL A 235 -6.09 -27.07 -8.31
CA VAL A 235 -4.65 -27.34 -8.26
C VAL A 235 -4.40 -28.50 -7.29
N GLU A 236 -3.64 -29.51 -7.73
CA GLU A 236 -3.23 -30.61 -6.85
C GLU A 236 -2.32 -30.10 -5.74
N THR A 237 -2.62 -30.49 -4.50
CA THR A 237 -1.88 -30.08 -3.32
C THR A 237 -1.61 -31.28 -2.43
N GLN A 238 -0.45 -31.30 -1.80
CA GLN A 238 -0.08 -32.29 -0.79
C GLN A 238 0.29 -31.56 0.50
N PRO A 239 -0.58 -31.59 1.53
CA PRO A 239 -0.23 -31.05 2.83
C PRO A 239 1.05 -31.69 3.36
N ILE A 240 1.97 -30.87 3.88
CA ILE A 240 3.24 -31.37 4.42
C ILE A 240 3.00 -32.14 5.72
N ASP A 241 3.87 -33.12 5.97
CA ASP A 241 3.91 -33.84 7.24
C ASP A 241 4.87 -33.17 8.24
N GLU A 242 4.85 -33.65 9.49
CA GLU A 242 5.67 -33.08 10.57
C GLU A 242 7.18 -33.23 10.28
N GLN A 243 7.59 -34.32 9.62
CA GLN A 243 8.98 -34.57 9.28
C GLN A 243 9.48 -33.56 8.24
N THR A 244 8.66 -33.28 7.21
CA THR A 244 8.93 -32.26 6.21
C THR A 244 8.99 -30.88 6.86
N ALA A 245 8.02 -30.55 7.73
CA ALA A 245 8.03 -29.29 8.46
C ALA A 245 9.31 -29.07 9.30
N ARG A 246 9.81 -30.11 9.99
CA ARG A 246 11.09 -30.07 10.71
C ARG A 246 12.29 -29.84 9.79
N ASN A 247 12.27 -30.43 8.59
CA ASN A 247 13.32 -30.23 7.60
C ASN A 247 13.30 -28.81 7.02
N LEU A 248 12.11 -28.26 6.71
CA LEU A 248 11.95 -26.89 6.22
C LEU A 248 12.46 -25.86 7.24
N ILE A 249 12.18 -26.04 8.53
CA ILE A 249 12.72 -25.16 9.58
C ILE A 249 14.25 -25.20 9.63
N LYS A 250 14.88 -26.36 9.38
CA LYS A 250 16.34 -26.46 9.32
C LYS A 250 16.90 -25.80 8.06
N GLN A 251 16.26 -26.00 6.91
CA GLN A 251 16.66 -25.40 5.64
C GLN A 251 16.55 -23.88 5.66
N ALA A 252 15.48 -23.33 6.25
CA ALA A 252 15.29 -21.89 6.39
C ALA A 252 16.39 -21.21 7.21
N LYS A 253 17.05 -21.92 8.14
CA LYS A 253 18.22 -21.37 8.86
C LYS A 253 19.47 -21.20 7.98
N LEU A 254 19.48 -21.80 6.79
CA LEU A 254 20.62 -21.86 5.88
C LEU A 254 20.41 -21.08 4.57
N GLY A 255 19.19 -20.59 4.30
CA GLY A 255 18.81 -20.09 2.97
C GLY A 255 18.14 -18.71 2.97
N GLY A 256 18.13 -18.06 1.80
CA GLY A 256 17.50 -16.75 1.56
C GLY A 256 16.01 -16.80 1.24
N VAL A 257 15.31 -17.91 1.54
CA VAL A 257 13.89 -18.10 1.24
C VAL A 257 13.10 -18.20 2.53
N SER A 258 12.04 -17.40 2.66
CA SER A 258 11.22 -17.36 3.87
C SER A 258 10.48 -18.69 4.12
N ILE A 259 10.29 -19.04 5.40
CA ILE A 259 9.54 -20.26 5.80
C ILE A 259 8.16 -20.35 5.13
N PRO A 260 7.32 -19.29 5.09
CA PRO A 260 6.04 -19.35 4.41
C PRO A 260 6.18 -19.69 2.91
N ARG A 261 7.22 -19.19 2.24
CA ARG A 261 7.49 -19.51 0.84
C ARG A 261 7.87 -20.97 0.65
N LEU A 262 8.72 -21.51 1.54
CA LEU A 262 9.08 -22.93 1.54
C LEU A 262 7.87 -23.84 1.77
N VAL A 263 6.99 -23.49 2.72
CA VAL A 263 5.72 -24.22 2.97
C VAL A 263 4.84 -24.18 1.74
N ASN A 264 4.69 -23.02 1.09
CA ASN A 264 3.89 -22.90 -0.14
C ASN A 264 4.46 -23.77 -1.25
N GLN A 265 5.78 -23.73 -1.48
CA GLN A 265 6.43 -24.56 -2.50
C GLN A 265 6.27 -26.05 -2.20
N ALA A 266 6.43 -26.47 -0.95
CA ALA A 266 6.20 -27.85 -0.53
C ALA A 266 4.76 -28.30 -0.80
N THR A 267 3.80 -27.49 -0.38
CA THR A 267 2.37 -27.82 -0.46
C THR A 267 1.88 -27.92 -1.91
N LEU A 268 2.46 -27.12 -2.80
CA LEU A 268 2.13 -27.06 -4.22
C LEU A 268 2.99 -28.01 -5.09
N GLY A 269 3.89 -28.80 -4.50
CA GLY A 269 4.79 -29.70 -5.24
C GLY A 269 5.84 -28.98 -6.09
N LEU A 270 6.17 -27.74 -5.74
CA LEU A 270 7.15 -26.88 -6.42
C LEU A 270 8.52 -26.83 -5.74
N LEU A 271 8.69 -27.53 -4.61
CA LEU A 271 10.00 -27.75 -4.03
C LEU A 271 10.79 -28.66 -4.98
N LYS A 272 11.79 -28.09 -5.65
CA LYS A 272 12.81 -28.91 -6.33
C LYS A 272 13.68 -29.53 -5.25
N ASP A 273 13.90 -30.84 -5.33
CA ASP A 273 14.95 -31.48 -4.56
C ASP A 273 16.28 -30.83 -4.95
N ASP A 274 17.03 -30.32 -3.97
CA ASP A 274 18.36 -29.69 -4.13
C ASP A 274 19.45 -30.67 -4.63
N ALA A 275 19.07 -31.72 -5.38
CA ALA A 275 19.96 -32.67 -6.04
C ALA A 275 20.33 -32.27 -7.48
N GLU A 276 19.73 -31.22 -8.05
CA GLU A 276 20.08 -30.70 -9.37
C GLU A 276 20.57 -29.24 -9.28
N GLU A 277 21.68 -29.01 -8.56
CA GLU A 277 22.56 -27.89 -8.88
C GLU A 277 23.21 -28.15 -10.25
N GLY A 278 22.65 -27.56 -11.29
CA GLY A 278 23.18 -27.67 -12.63
C GLY A 278 22.49 -26.74 -13.61
N GLN A 279 22.93 -25.48 -13.63
CA GLN A 279 22.72 -24.50 -14.70
C GLN A 279 21.27 -24.09 -15.00
N TYR A 280 20.86 -22.93 -14.49
CA TYR A 280 20.06 -22.02 -15.32
C TYR A 280 20.56 -20.59 -15.15
N GLU A 281 21.12 -20.09 -16.25
CA GLU A 281 21.42 -18.69 -16.51
C GLU A 281 20.20 -17.83 -16.22
N LEU A 282 20.42 -16.71 -15.53
CA LEU A 282 19.44 -15.64 -15.40
C LEU A 282 19.21 -15.03 -16.79
N GLY A 283 18.11 -15.44 -17.42
CA GLY A 283 17.59 -14.87 -18.65
C GLY A 283 16.40 -13.95 -18.37
N VAL A 284 16.68 -12.65 -18.54
CA VAL A 284 15.78 -11.48 -18.70
C VAL A 284 15.11 -10.92 -17.44
#